data_AF-A0A8T0ZNB6-F1
#
_entry.id   AF-A0A8T0ZNB6-F1
#
_cell.length_a   1.000
_cell.length_b   1.000
_cell.length_c   1.000
_cell.angle_alpha   90.00
_cell.angle_beta   90.00
_cell.angle_gamma   90.00
#
_symmetry.space_group_name_H-M   'P 1'
#
loop_
_entity.id
_entity.type
_entity.pdbx_description
1 polymer ?
#
loop_
_entity_poly.entity_id
_entity_poly.type
_entity_poly.pdbx_seq_one_letter_code
_entity_poly.pdbx_strand_id
1 'polypeptide(L)'
;MSPLAALLMLLVSATLQTASSIDVPVDTNFEFTGLHSDFAQQYYVLNTELDDTAQLSDVSGDALPSALRQQLSSNSLSWGDLPGLLQRAFLWDAGYVLTPTHTLAKVYTRCGRSMTELVVPPKAFERAGCQLRECVLPDGMIFHRSLNCKALQLSRAVQCAVDAAEDMSAPAYAAVWGDGGEADTLPEVTVQRHAYADTDGKPNLIFALHTTDFEVAYTQCPLTPAMVIPCAPYNLVNQSKFCSPEPGEVASAWLTKYAADHKQDKTWLLVPLCIVTFVTFGTVAVYRYKSALRDEARREVDLFMRENRHLFDNGAVEAFLVPKRKGKGRSRSSHTTGTGRQHRSSSYSSSSSLDSDDSAYSSRASIRDSETSLSYDEGIQNAAAFEHFDATIGLSASAFDPLASNTRMNPLQSDTETPLQDVESKDSTPDDATARKNEMAIRSFRLFESHRKIRRLRIPMGELQLLRPLSRGTTGEIWLALHSNTQVALKQLVPEKRRLLHEMEMFLAEIYLMAQLKHPHIVALNGIAWNTLEHVVMVQEYMEGGDLQHFLAQQRVNNTTPTAPISSEALSGVHIGGTLWYQWVFL
;
A
#
# COMPACT_ATOMS: atom_id res chain seq x y z
N MET A 1 53.65 -21.68 -21.17
CA MET A 1 52.32 -21.06 -21.28
C MET A 1 52.32 -19.81 -20.44
N SER A 2 52.00 -18.64 -21.00
CA SER A 2 52.12 -17.38 -20.28
C SER A 2 51.06 -17.27 -19.17
N PRO A 3 51.36 -16.65 -18.02
CA PRO A 3 50.37 -16.45 -16.94
C PRO A 3 49.16 -15.62 -17.41
N LEU A 4 49.33 -14.81 -18.46
CA LEU A 4 48.26 -14.10 -19.15
C LEU A 4 47.26 -15.03 -19.86
N ALA A 5 47.72 -16.13 -20.47
CA ALA A 5 46.82 -17.09 -21.12
C ALA A 5 46.01 -17.90 -20.11
N ALA A 6 46.58 -18.19 -18.94
CA ALA A 6 45.85 -18.84 -17.84
C ALA A 6 44.82 -17.89 -17.21
N LEU A 7 45.14 -16.61 -17.06
CA LEU A 7 44.21 -15.59 -16.56
C LEU A 7 43.08 -15.30 -17.55
N LEU A 8 43.37 -15.27 -18.85
CA LEU A 8 42.35 -15.13 -19.90
C LEU A 8 41.42 -16.34 -19.95
N MET A 9 41.95 -17.55 -19.78
CA MET A 9 41.13 -18.77 -19.69
C MET A 9 40.25 -18.78 -18.43
N LEU A 10 40.74 -18.29 -17.29
CA LEU A 10 39.93 -18.12 -16.07
C LEU A 10 38.85 -17.04 -16.21
N LEU A 11 39.13 -15.94 -16.90
CA LEU A 11 38.16 -14.87 -17.19
C LEU A 11 37.11 -15.30 -18.22
N VAL A 12 37.48 -16.09 -19.24
CA VAL A 12 36.54 -16.64 -20.23
C VAL A 12 35.72 -17.80 -19.65
N SER A 13 36.27 -18.55 -18.68
CA SER A 13 35.50 -19.56 -17.94
C SER A 13 34.48 -18.93 -16.98
N ALA A 14 34.73 -17.71 -16.50
CA ALA A 14 33.81 -16.98 -15.61
C ALA A 14 32.68 -16.25 -16.37
N THR A 15 32.79 -16.07 -17.69
CA THR A 15 31.74 -15.43 -18.51
C THR A 15 30.85 -16.42 -19.25
N LEU A 16 31.14 -17.73 -19.19
CA LEU A 16 30.29 -18.81 -19.70
C LEU A 16 29.77 -19.72 -18.58
N GLN A 17 29.37 -19.16 -17.43
CA GLN A 17 28.28 -19.79 -16.68
C GLN A 17 26.99 -19.33 -17.37
N THR A 18 26.43 -20.17 -18.24
CA THR A 18 25.01 -20.07 -18.56
C THR A 18 24.27 -20.17 -17.23
N ALA A 19 23.75 -19.05 -16.74
CA ALA A 19 22.83 -19.04 -15.61
C ALA A 19 21.71 -20.00 -15.98
N SER A 20 21.66 -21.17 -15.33
CA SER A 20 20.45 -21.98 -15.33
C SER A 20 19.38 -21.11 -14.70
N SER A 21 18.47 -20.54 -15.49
CA SER A 21 17.30 -19.86 -14.96
C SER A 21 16.51 -20.91 -14.18
N ILE A 22 16.63 -20.88 -12.86
CA ILE A 22 15.75 -21.65 -11.99
C ILE A 22 14.39 -21.00 -12.15
N ASP A 23 13.50 -21.66 -12.89
CA ASP A 23 12.12 -21.20 -13.03
C ASP A 23 11.28 -21.77 -11.89
N VAL A 24 10.47 -20.88 -11.30
CA VAL A 24 9.50 -21.26 -10.28
C VAL A 24 8.33 -21.93 -10.98
N PRO A 25 7.91 -23.13 -10.56
CA PRO A 25 6.80 -23.84 -11.19
C PRO A 25 5.49 -23.15 -10.81
N VAL A 26 5.00 -22.28 -11.68
CA VAL A 26 3.69 -21.64 -11.55
C VAL A 26 2.73 -22.18 -12.59
N ASP A 27 1.50 -22.51 -12.18
CA ASP A 27 0.40 -22.78 -13.09
C ASP A 27 0.01 -21.49 -13.83
N THR A 28 0.06 -21.52 -15.16
CA THR A 28 -0.26 -20.39 -16.02
C THR A 28 -1.75 -20.03 -16.03
N ASN A 29 -2.63 -20.94 -15.63
CA ASN A 29 -4.07 -20.73 -15.54
C ASN A 29 -4.53 -20.48 -14.10
N PHE A 30 -3.59 -20.15 -13.21
CA PHE A 30 -3.89 -19.90 -11.82
C PHE A 30 -4.75 -18.65 -11.65
N GLU A 31 -5.90 -18.82 -11.01
CA GLU A 31 -6.77 -17.72 -10.61
C GLU A 31 -7.21 -17.91 -9.17
N PHE A 32 -6.87 -16.95 -8.32
CA PHE A 32 -7.31 -16.97 -6.93
C PHE A 32 -8.80 -16.62 -6.82
N THR A 33 -9.64 -17.64 -6.91
CA THR A 33 -11.12 -17.56 -6.92
C THR A 33 -11.76 -18.16 -5.66
N GLY A 34 -10.95 -18.61 -4.69
CA GLY A 34 -11.41 -19.31 -3.49
C GLY A 34 -11.70 -20.81 -3.69
N LEU A 35 -11.28 -21.39 -4.82
CA LEU A 35 -11.39 -22.85 -5.08
C LEU A 35 -10.23 -23.67 -4.51
N HIS A 36 -9.08 -23.04 -4.30
CA HIS A 36 -7.86 -23.64 -3.75
C HIS A 36 -7.22 -22.68 -2.75
N SER A 37 -6.39 -23.23 -1.87
CA SER A 37 -5.66 -22.47 -0.85
C SER A 37 -4.17 -22.37 -1.17
N ASP A 38 -3.81 -22.36 -2.46
CA ASP A 38 -2.43 -22.13 -2.92
C ASP A 38 -2.06 -20.65 -2.83
N PHE A 39 -1.86 -20.19 -1.60
CA PHE A 39 -1.43 -18.82 -1.36
C PHE A 39 0.03 -18.59 -1.73
N ALA A 40 0.88 -19.61 -1.72
CA ALA A 40 2.27 -19.48 -2.14
C ALA A 40 2.37 -19.04 -3.61
N GLN A 41 1.57 -19.64 -4.49
CA GLN A 41 1.43 -19.19 -5.86
C GLN A 41 0.85 -17.77 -5.96
N GLN A 42 -0.21 -17.47 -5.21
CA GLN A 42 -0.79 -16.11 -5.20
C GLN A 42 0.23 -15.05 -4.78
N TYR A 43 1.02 -15.30 -3.74
CA TYR A 43 2.08 -14.39 -3.30
C TYR A 43 3.18 -14.23 -4.35
N TYR A 44 3.54 -15.28 -5.08
CA TYR A 44 4.51 -15.19 -6.16
C TYR A 44 4.00 -14.35 -7.33
N VAL A 45 2.74 -14.54 -7.76
CA VAL A 45 2.10 -13.73 -8.80
C VAL A 45 2.07 -12.27 -8.38
N LEU A 46 1.59 -11.98 -7.16
CA LEU A 46 1.57 -10.62 -6.62
C LEU A 46 2.95 -9.99 -6.50
N ASN A 47 3.99 -10.77 -6.19
CA ASN A 47 5.36 -10.26 -6.13
C ASN A 47 5.89 -9.78 -7.50
N THR A 48 5.33 -10.30 -8.60
CA THR A 48 5.69 -9.81 -9.94
C THR A 48 4.95 -8.54 -10.34
N GLU A 49 3.84 -8.21 -9.65
CA GLU A 49 2.98 -7.06 -9.97
C GLU A 49 3.09 -5.91 -8.96
N LEU A 50 3.37 -6.22 -7.68
CA LEU A 50 3.45 -5.27 -6.57
C LEU A 50 4.91 -5.00 -6.23
N ASP A 51 5.32 -3.73 -6.31
CA ASP A 51 6.72 -3.31 -6.13
C ASP A 51 7.18 -3.29 -4.66
N ASP A 52 6.25 -3.24 -3.68
CA ASP A 52 6.64 -3.21 -2.27
C ASP A 52 5.54 -3.73 -1.34
N THR A 53 5.87 -4.79 -0.60
CA THR A 53 5.06 -5.31 0.51
C THR A 53 5.94 -5.46 1.73
N ALA A 54 5.50 -4.90 2.85
CA ALA A 54 6.26 -4.90 4.09
C ALA A 54 6.58 -6.32 4.56
N GLN A 55 7.80 -6.50 5.07
CA GLN A 55 8.21 -7.71 5.77
C GLN A 55 7.36 -7.95 7.02
N LEU A 56 7.24 -9.21 7.43
CA LEU A 56 6.62 -9.62 8.70
C LEU A 56 7.57 -9.31 9.88
N SER A 57 7.68 -8.02 10.22
CA SER A 57 8.59 -7.53 11.27
C SER A 57 8.28 -8.08 12.66
N ASP A 58 7.04 -8.48 12.92
CA ASP A 58 6.61 -8.99 14.23
C ASP A 58 7.08 -10.43 14.48
N VAL A 59 7.47 -11.15 13.43
CA VAL A 59 7.99 -12.51 13.53
C VAL A 59 9.52 -12.48 13.56
N SER A 60 10.10 -12.69 14.74
CA SER A 60 11.55 -12.86 14.87
C SER A 60 12.00 -14.15 14.18
N GLY A 61 13.18 -14.12 13.54
CA GLY A 61 13.80 -15.31 12.95
C GLY A 61 14.05 -16.43 13.97
N ASP A 62 14.20 -16.10 15.25
CA ASP A 62 14.36 -17.08 16.34
C ASP A 62 13.05 -17.80 16.71
N ALA A 63 11.90 -17.19 16.42
CA ALA A 63 10.58 -17.81 16.61
C ALA A 63 10.30 -18.90 15.57
N LEU A 64 11.11 -18.98 14.50
CA LEU A 64 10.94 -19.99 13.46
C LEU A 64 11.33 -21.39 13.96
N PRO A 65 10.53 -22.42 13.61
CA PRO A 65 10.89 -23.82 13.80
C PRO A 65 12.28 -24.16 13.26
N SER A 66 12.99 -25.08 13.91
CA SER A 66 14.36 -25.47 13.56
C SER A 66 14.49 -25.97 12.11
N ALA A 67 13.50 -26.71 11.61
CA ALA A 67 13.47 -27.19 10.23
C ALA A 67 13.48 -26.04 9.20
N LEU A 68 12.71 -24.98 9.46
CA LEU A 68 12.67 -23.81 8.58
C LEU A 68 13.97 -23.02 8.62
N ARG A 69 14.55 -22.83 9.81
CA ARG A 69 15.89 -22.22 9.95
C ARG A 69 16.97 -23.02 9.23
N GLN A 70 16.88 -24.35 9.25
CA GLN A 70 17.80 -25.22 8.53
C GLN A 70 17.64 -25.06 7.01
N GLN A 71 16.41 -24.96 6.50
CA GLN A 71 16.16 -24.74 5.07
C GLN A 71 16.68 -23.38 4.59
N LEU A 72 16.50 -22.30 5.36
CA LEU A 72 17.06 -20.99 5.06
C LEU A 72 18.59 -21.01 5.06
N SER A 73 19.20 -21.61 6.09
CA SER A 73 20.67 -21.69 6.18
C SER A 73 21.29 -22.54 5.06
N SER A 74 20.60 -23.59 4.60
CA SER A 74 21.03 -24.38 3.43
C SER A 74 21.12 -23.54 2.14
N ASN A 75 20.28 -22.50 2.03
CA ASN A 75 20.29 -21.54 0.92
C ASN A 75 21.18 -20.31 1.19
N SER A 76 21.88 -20.27 2.34
CA SER A 76 22.69 -19.12 2.78
C SER A 76 21.86 -17.84 2.98
N LEU A 77 20.60 -17.99 3.42
CA LEU A 77 19.68 -16.89 3.71
C LEU A 77 19.31 -16.86 5.19
N SER A 78 18.95 -15.69 5.70
CA SER A 78 18.31 -15.48 7.00
C SER A 78 16.88 -14.96 6.80
N TRP A 79 16.05 -15.00 7.85
CA TRP A 79 14.65 -14.56 7.77
C TRP A 79 14.49 -13.12 7.30
N GLY A 80 15.35 -12.22 7.78
CA GLY A 80 15.32 -10.80 7.42
C GLY A 80 15.81 -10.51 6.00
N ASP A 81 16.49 -11.46 5.34
CA ASP A 81 16.91 -11.29 3.94
C ASP A 81 15.75 -11.48 2.95
N LEU A 82 14.62 -12.06 3.38
CA LEU A 82 13.50 -12.41 2.51
C LEU A 82 12.52 -11.24 2.35
N PRO A 83 11.96 -10.99 1.15
CA PRO A 83 10.88 -10.01 0.97
C PRO A 83 9.60 -10.51 1.65
N GLY A 84 8.69 -9.58 1.98
CA GLY A 84 7.50 -9.88 2.78
C GLY A 84 6.60 -10.96 2.17
N LEU A 85 6.45 -11.01 0.85
CA LEU A 85 5.64 -12.03 0.19
C LEU A 85 6.30 -13.41 0.22
N LEU A 86 7.62 -13.50 0.07
CA LEU A 86 8.35 -14.77 0.19
C LEU A 86 8.32 -15.27 1.64
N GLN A 87 8.38 -14.38 2.63
CA GLN A 87 8.17 -14.75 4.04
C GLN A 87 6.82 -15.42 4.26
N ARG A 88 5.75 -14.83 3.72
CA ARG A 88 4.38 -15.38 3.81
C ARG A 88 4.25 -16.73 3.08
N ALA A 89 4.74 -16.83 1.85
CA ALA A 89 4.73 -18.07 1.07
C ALA A 89 5.50 -19.21 1.77
N PHE A 90 6.67 -18.89 2.32
CA PHE A 90 7.53 -19.85 3.01
C PHE A 90 6.89 -20.41 4.29
N LEU A 91 6.23 -19.55 5.08
CA LEU A 91 5.47 -20.00 6.25
C LEU A 91 4.25 -20.82 5.85
N TRP A 92 3.51 -20.36 4.83
CA TRP A 92 2.29 -21.02 4.37
C TRP A 92 2.56 -22.45 3.93
N ASP A 93 3.48 -22.69 3.00
CA ASP A 93 3.81 -24.04 2.49
C ASP A 93 4.33 -24.97 3.59
N ALA A 94 4.98 -24.41 4.61
CA ALA A 94 5.44 -25.15 5.78
C ALA A 94 4.31 -25.49 6.77
N GLY A 95 3.09 -24.98 6.57
CA GLY A 95 1.95 -25.16 7.47
C GLY A 95 2.02 -24.29 8.71
N TYR A 96 2.47 -23.05 8.58
CA TYR A 96 2.46 -22.07 9.66
C TYR A 96 1.69 -20.82 9.26
N VAL A 97 0.88 -20.32 10.19
CA VAL A 97 -0.02 -19.19 10.00
C VAL A 97 0.06 -18.31 11.25
N LEU A 98 -0.22 -17.01 11.12
CA LEU A 98 -0.21 -16.11 12.26
C LEU A 98 -1.51 -16.18 13.05
N THR A 99 -1.41 -16.07 14.37
CA THR A 99 -2.52 -15.78 15.26
C THR A 99 -2.79 -14.26 15.28
N PRO A 100 -3.91 -13.79 15.85
CA PRO A 100 -4.18 -12.36 16.00
C PRO A 100 -3.18 -11.66 16.94
N THR A 101 -2.43 -12.44 17.74
CA THR A 101 -1.35 -11.95 18.62
C THR A 101 0.03 -12.01 17.94
N HIS A 102 0.07 -12.23 16.63
CA HIS A 102 1.29 -12.30 15.81
C HIS A 102 2.25 -13.45 16.20
N THR A 103 1.71 -14.51 16.79
CA THR A 103 2.47 -15.75 17.07
C THR A 103 2.23 -16.80 15.98
N LEU A 104 3.18 -17.73 15.80
CA LEU A 104 3.05 -18.80 14.80
C LEU A 104 2.19 -19.94 15.35
N ALA A 105 1.09 -20.25 14.66
CA ALA A 105 0.27 -21.43 14.88
C ALA A 105 0.59 -22.50 13.82
N LYS A 106 0.65 -23.77 14.24
CA LYS A 106 0.89 -24.90 13.33
C LYS A 106 -0.43 -25.36 12.73
N VAL A 107 -0.47 -25.45 11.41
CA VAL A 107 -1.54 -26.07 10.65
C VAL A 107 -1.11 -27.46 10.18
N TYR A 108 -1.97 -28.42 10.45
CA TYR A 108 -1.87 -29.79 9.98
C TYR A 108 -2.92 -30.02 8.91
N THR A 109 -2.58 -30.85 7.92
CA THR A 109 -3.48 -31.22 6.82
C THR A 109 -3.94 -32.65 7.01
N ARG A 110 -4.99 -33.08 6.30
CA ARG A 110 -5.21 -34.51 6.12
C ARG A 110 -3.95 -35.12 5.52
N CYS A 111 -3.50 -36.24 6.10
CA CYS A 111 -2.27 -36.89 5.66
C CYS A 111 -2.29 -37.15 4.13
N GLY A 112 -1.17 -36.84 3.47
CA GLY A 112 -1.05 -36.91 2.01
C GLY A 112 -1.57 -35.69 1.25
N ARG A 113 -1.73 -34.54 1.91
CA ARG A 113 -2.13 -33.28 1.29
C ARG A 113 -1.19 -32.14 1.66
N SER A 114 -1.02 -31.20 0.75
CA SER A 114 -0.33 -29.93 0.98
C SER A 114 -1.28 -28.85 1.51
N MET A 115 -0.74 -27.66 1.74
CA MET A 115 -1.52 -26.47 2.13
C MET A 115 -2.36 -25.89 0.98
N THR A 116 -2.26 -26.41 -0.25
CA THR A 116 -3.05 -25.93 -1.39
C THR A 116 -4.48 -26.51 -1.41
N GLU A 117 -4.73 -27.56 -0.63
CA GLU A 117 -5.97 -28.35 -0.65
C GLU A 117 -6.82 -28.23 0.64
N LEU A 118 -6.78 -27.08 1.32
CA LEU A 118 -7.48 -26.93 2.60
C LEU A 118 -8.95 -26.55 2.45
N VAL A 119 -9.31 -26.00 1.29
CA VAL A 119 -10.64 -25.46 1.02
C VAL A 119 -11.70 -26.55 1.21
N VAL A 120 -12.77 -26.20 1.93
CA VAL A 120 -13.98 -27.03 2.02
C VAL A 120 -14.94 -26.55 0.93
N PRO A 121 -15.20 -27.33 -0.14
CA PRO A 121 -16.09 -26.89 -1.20
C PRO A 121 -17.52 -26.68 -0.69
N PRO A 122 -18.33 -25.78 -1.31
CA PRO A 122 -19.71 -25.51 -0.88
C PRO A 122 -20.55 -26.78 -0.75
N LYS A 123 -20.47 -27.69 -1.73
CA LYS A 123 -21.15 -28.99 -1.68
C LYS A 123 -20.72 -29.89 -0.52
N ALA A 124 -19.47 -29.77 -0.05
CA ALA A 124 -18.99 -30.51 1.12
C ALA A 124 -19.49 -29.88 2.42
N PHE A 125 -19.56 -28.55 2.46
CA PHE A 125 -20.13 -27.79 3.57
C PHE A 125 -21.61 -28.12 3.79
N GLU A 126 -22.42 -28.12 2.73
CA GLU A 126 -23.84 -28.50 2.80
C GLU A 126 -24.02 -29.96 3.23
N ARG A 127 -23.21 -30.88 2.70
CA ARG A 127 -23.23 -32.30 3.09
C ARG A 127 -22.86 -32.53 4.55
N ALA A 128 -22.10 -31.62 5.16
CA ALA A 128 -21.82 -31.65 6.60
C ALA A 128 -23.07 -31.31 7.44
N GLY A 129 -24.14 -30.79 6.82
CA GLY A 129 -25.37 -30.34 7.48
C GLY A 129 -25.37 -28.84 7.78
N CYS A 130 -24.53 -28.07 7.11
CA CYS A 130 -24.39 -26.63 7.33
C CYS A 130 -25.09 -25.81 6.23
N GLN A 131 -25.59 -24.63 6.60
CA GLN A 131 -26.36 -23.76 5.71
C GLN A 131 -25.48 -22.67 5.09
N LEU A 132 -25.59 -22.53 3.77
CA LEU A 132 -24.96 -21.45 3.00
C LEU A 132 -25.85 -20.21 3.01
N ARG A 133 -25.21 -19.04 3.12
CA ARG A 133 -25.79 -17.75 2.77
C ARG A 133 -25.19 -17.29 1.45
N GLU A 134 -26.03 -16.86 0.53
CA GLU A 134 -25.62 -16.20 -0.71
C GLU A 134 -25.39 -14.70 -0.45
N CYS A 135 -24.27 -14.20 -0.97
CA CYS A 135 -23.87 -12.80 -0.95
C CYS A 135 -23.71 -12.32 -2.39
N VAL A 136 -24.40 -11.25 -2.75
CA VAL A 136 -24.42 -10.69 -4.11
C VAL A 136 -23.86 -9.28 -4.07
N LEU A 137 -22.78 -9.04 -4.81
CA LEU A 137 -22.17 -7.72 -4.97
C LEU A 137 -22.93 -6.88 -6.03
N PRO A 138 -22.81 -5.53 -5.99
CA PRO A 138 -23.48 -4.65 -6.95
C PRO A 138 -23.11 -4.90 -8.42
N ASP A 139 -21.93 -5.48 -8.70
CA ASP A 139 -21.48 -5.87 -10.03
C ASP A 139 -22.06 -7.23 -10.49
N GLY A 140 -22.89 -7.87 -9.67
CA GLY A 140 -23.51 -9.16 -9.93
C GLY A 140 -22.65 -10.36 -9.52
N MET A 141 -21.49 -10.15 -8.91
CA MET A 141 -20.66 -11.26 -8.40
C MET A 141 -21.35 -11.94 -7.21
N ILE A 142 -21.37 -13.28 -7.23
CA ILE A 142 -22.00 -14.10 -6.19
C ILE A 142 -20.92 -14.90 -5.46
N PHE A 143 -20.97 -14.88 -4.14
CA PHE A 143 -20.15 -15.71 -3.25
C PHE A 143 -20.97 -16.10 -2.02
N HIS A 144 -20.43 -16.95 -1.16
CA HIS A 144 -21.16 -17.59 -0.07
C HIS A 144 -20.43 -17.48 1.27
N ARG A 145 -21.22 -17.42 2.34
CA ARG A 145 -20.75 -17.43 3.73
C ARG A 145 -21.50 -18.47 4.54
N SER A 146 -20.93 -18.91 5.66
CA SER A 146 -21.63 -19.76 6.62
C SER A 146 -22.77 -18.99 7.28
N LEU A 147 -23.98 -19.55 7.27
CA LEU A 147 -25.13 -19.02 8.00
C LEU A 147 -25.29 -19.70 9.36
N ASN A 148 -25.56 -21.02 9.34
CA ASN A 148 -25.75 -21.85 10.53
C ASN A 148 -24.97 -23.15 10.35
N CYS A 149 -24.10 -23.46 11.29
CA CYS A 149 -23.27 -24.65 11.21
C CYS A 149 -22.74 -25.04 12.59
N LYS A 150 -22.99 -26.27 13.05
CA LYS A 150 -22.41 -26.75 14.30
C LYS A 150 -20.95 -27.13 14.08
N ALA A 151 -20.05 -26.73 14.98
CA ALA A 151 -18.62 -27.06 14.90
C ALA A 151 -18.38 -28.58 14.74
N LEU A 152 -19.13 -29.41 15.47
CA LEU A 152 -19.02 -30.88 15.39
C LEU A 152 -19.39 -31.42 14.00
N GLN A 153 -20.40 -30.82 13.34
CA GLN A 153 -20.79 -31.17 11.97
C GLN A 153 -19.69 -30.77 10.98
N LEU A 154 -19.23 -29.53 11.08
CA LEU A 154 -18.21 -28.97 10.19
C LEU A 154 -16.87 -29.71 10.30
N SER A 155 -16.48 -30.12 11.51
CA SER A 155 -15.23 -30.85 11.78
C SER A 155 -15.07 -32.15 10.98
N ARG A 156 -16.16 -32.70 10.43
CA ARG A 156 -16.14 -33.89 9.57
C ARG A 156 -15.73 -33.57 8.13
N ALA A 157 -15.95 -32.34 7.69
CA ALA A 157 -15.68 -31.88 6.33
C ALA A 157 -14.34 -31.12 6.20
N VAL A 158 -13.78 -30.63 7.30
CA VAL A 158 -12.50 -29.88 7.27
C VAL A 158 -11.33 -30.74 6.77
N GLN A 159 -10.43 -30.06 6.04
CA GLN A 159 -9.19 -30.64 5.51
C GLN A 159 -7.96 -30.29 6.36
N CYS A 160 -8.11 -29.40 7.34
CA CYS A 160 -7.04 -28.94 8.22
C CYS A 160 -7.41 -29.07 9.70
N ALA A 161 -6.37 -29.11 10.53
CA ALA A 161 -6.45 -28.94 11.97
C ALA A 161 -5.38 -27.95 12.44
N VAL A 162 -5.72 -27.09 13.40
CA VAL A 162 -4.79 -26.08 13.93
C VAL A 162 -4.42 -26.41 15.37
N ASP A 163 -3.14 -26.34 15.65
CA ASP A 163 -2.61 -26.34 17.00
C ASP A 163 -2.30 -24.90 17.41
N ALA A 164 -3.28 -24.30 18.07
CA ALA A 164 -3.24 -22.97 18.67
C ALA A 164 -3.75 -23.06 20.12
N ALA A 165 -3.29 -24.07 20.87
CA ALA A 165 -3.75 -24.34 22.23
C ALA A 165 -3.46 -23.21 23.22
N GLU A 166 -2.40 -22.43 22.94
CA GLU A 166 -1.99 -21.28 23.74
C GLU A 166 -2.71 -19.99 23.33
N ASP A 167 -3.54 -20.01 22.29
CA ASP A 167 -4.28 -18.84 21.85
C ASP A 167 -5.47 -18.55 22.78
N MET A 168 -5.28 -17.56 23.65
CA MET A 168 -6.29 -17.02 24.56
C MET A 168 -7.05 -15.81 23.97
N SER A 169 -7.00 -15.61 22.66
CA SER A 169 -7.72 -14.52 21.97
C SER A 169 -9.21 -14.47 22.33
N ALA A 170 -9.89 -13.34 22.12
CA ALA A 170 -11.35 -13.31 22.23
C ALA A 170 -11.98 -14.16 21.10
N PRO A 171 -13.12 -14.86 21.34
CA PRO A 171 -13.81 -15.58 20.26
C PRO A 171 -14.17 -14.62 19.12
N ALA A 172 -13.86 -15.02 17.89
CA ALA A 172 -14.18 -14.24 16.72
C ALA A 172 -15.69 -14.19 16.47
N TYR A 173 -16.20 -13.00 16.19
CA TYR A 173 -17.58 -12.77 15.75
C TYR A 173 -17.60 -12.65 14.22
N ALA A 174 -17.15 -13.69 13.52
CA ALA A 174 -17.04 -13.73 12.06
C ALA A 174 -17.58 -15.06 11.53
N ALA A 175 -17.78 -15.18 10.22
CA ALA A 175 -18.19 -16.45 9.64
C ALA A 175 -17.09 -17.51 9.77
N VAL A 176 -17.48 -18.76 10.00
CA VAL A 176 -16.54 -19.90 10.16
C VAL A 176 -16.14 -20.52 8.83
N TRP A 177 -16.86 -20.19 7.75
CA TRP A 177 -16.59 -20.64 6.40
C TRP A 177 -17.05 -19.57 5.39
N GLY A 178 -16.34 -19.46 4.28
CA GLY A 178 -16.71 -18.63 3.14
C GLY A 178 -15.89 -19.00 1.92
N ASP A 179 -16.52 -18.93 0.76
CA ASP A 179 -15.84 -19.02 -0.53
C ASP A 179 -15.58 -17.63 -1.11
N GLY A 180 -14.91 -17.61 -2.25
CA GLY A 180 -14.50 -16.40 -2.92
C GLY A 180 -13.09 -15.96 -2.57
N GLY A 181 -12.57 -15.12 -3.44
CA GLY A 181 -11.21 -14.61 -3.48
C GLY A 181 -11.05 -13.94 -4.84
N GLU A 182 -10.12 -13.00 -4.95
CA GLU A 182 -9.89 -12.31 -6.22
C GLU A 182 -8.40 -12.29 -6.56
N ALA A 183 -8.08 -12.41 -7.85
CA ALA A 183 -6.71 -12.61 -8.36
C ALA A 183 -5.68 -11.57 -7.90
N ASP A 184 -6.12 -10.40 -7.44
CA ASP A 184 -5.24 -9.34 -6.95
C ASP A 184 -5.41 -9.04 -5.45
N THR A 185 -6.17 -9.86 -4.73
CA THR A 185 -6.22 -9.81 -3.28
C THR A 185 -4.94 -10.41 -2.72
N LEU A 186 -4.29 -9.67 -1.82
CA LEU A 186 -3.21 -10.19 -0.99
C LEU A 186 -3.84 -10.95 0.18
N PRO A 187 -3.73 -12.30 0.27
CA PRO A 187 -4.29 -13.04 1.39
C PRO A 187 -3.51 -12.74 2.67
N GLU A 188 -4.14 -12.13 3.66
CA GLU A 188 -3.58 -11.95 5.00
C GLU A 188 -4.14 -13.04 5.91
N VAL A 189 -3.47 -14.19 5.86
CA VAL A 189 -4.00 -15.39 6.49
C VAL A 189 -3.75 -15.36 7.99
N THR A 190 -4.82 -15.29 8.76
CA THR A 190 -4.79 -15.33 10.22
C THR A 190 -5.68 -16.45 10.75
N VAL A 191 -5.22 -17.13 11.80
CA VAL A 191 -6.04 -18.10 12.53
C VAL A 191 -6.97 -17.33 13.45
N GLN A 192 -8.27 -17.54 13.34
CA GLN A 192 -9.22 -17.04 14.33
C GLN A 192 -9.92 -18.17 15.06
N ARG A 193 -10.10 -17.94 16.36
CA ARG A 193 -10.74 -18.89 17.26
C ARG A 193 -12.24 -18.59 17.34
N HIS A 194 -13.08 -19.56 16.98
CA HIS A 194 -14.53 -19.47 17.05
C HIS A 194 -15.04 -20.35 18.19
N ALA A 195 -15.53 -19.72 19.26
CA ALA A 195 -16.02 -20.41 20.45
C ALA A 195 -17.41 -19.89 20.85
N TYR A 196 -18.42 -20.76 20.76
CA TYR A 196 -19.83 -20.41 20.99
C TYR A 196 -20.57 -21.56 21.67
N ALA A 197 -21.66 -21.25 22.36
CA ALA A 197 -22.59 -22.26 22.86
C ALA A 197 -23.65 -22.58 21.80
N ASP A 198 -23.84 -23.86 21.50
CA ASP A 198 -24.99 -24.30 20.70
C ASP A 198 -26.32 -24.00 21.41
N THR A 199 -27.43 -24.08 20.68
CA THR A 199 -28.80 -24.04 21.24
C THR A 199 -29.03 -25.06 22.35
N ASP A 200 -28.26 -26.15 22.34
CA ASP A 200 -28.29 -27.23 23.34
C ASP A 200 -27.42 -26.93 24.59
N GLY A 201 -26.81 -25.72 24.67
CA GLY A 201 -25.94 -25.28 25.76
C GLY A 201 -24.53 -25.90 25.75
N LYS A 202 -24.19 -26.71 24.74
CA LYS A 202 -22.87 -27.34 24.64
C LYS A 202 -21.84 -26.36 24.07
N PRO A 203 -20.66 -26.24 24.70
CA PRO A 203 -19.60 -25.41 24.16
C PRO A 203 -19.04 -26.04 22.88
N ASN A 204 -18.91 -25.21 21.84
CA ASN A 204 -18.28 -25.55 20.58
C ASN A 204 -17.00 -24.74 20.41
N LEU A 205 -16.01 -25.38 19.81
CA LEU A 205 -14.74 -24.77 19.43
C LEU A 205 -14.37 -25.22 18.03
N ILE A 206 -14.09 -24.25 17.16
CA ILE A 206 -13.49 -24.48 15.85
C ILE A 206 -12.52 -23.33 15.54
N PHE A 207 -11.50 -23.61 14.74
CA PHE A 207 -10.63 -22.56 14.20
C PHE A 207 -11.01 -22.29 12.76
N ALA A 208 -10.74 -21.09 12.28
CA ALA A 208 -10.86 -20.76 10.87
C ALA A 208 -9.66 -19.94 10.43
N LEU A 209 -9.16 -20.20 9.22
CA LEU A 209 -8.14 -19.39 8.57
C LEU A 209 -8.87 -18.31 7.77
N HIS A 210 -8.77 -17.07 8.21
CA HIS A 210 -9.34 -15.91 7.53
C HIS A 210 -8.28 -15.30 6.63
N THR A 211 -8.61 -14.94 5.40
CA THR A 211 -7.66 -14.35 4.43
C THR A 211 -7.65 -12.82 4.41
N THR A 212 -8.35 -12.18 5.34
CA THR A 212 -8.43 -10.73 5.51
C THR A 212 -8.25 -10.39 6.98
N ASP A 213 -7.53 -9.31 7.25
CA ASP A 213 -7.36 -8.77 8.60
C ASP A 213 -8.67 -8.24 9.20
N PHE A 214 -9.61 -7.83 8.33
CA PHE A 214 -10.87 -7.23 8.75
C PHE A 214 -12.06 -8.03 8.24
N GLU A 215 -12.59 -8.86 9.12
CA GLU A 215 -13.81 -9.62 8.85
C GLU A 215 -15.06 -8.87 9.26
N VAL A 216 -16.13 -9.11 8.50
CA VAL A 216 -17.49 -8.67 8.86
C VAL A 216 -18.12 -9.64 9.84
N ALA A 217 -19.20 -9.24 10.50
CA ALA A 217 -19.95 -10.16 11.34
C ALA A 217 -20.43 -11.38 10.54
N TYR A 218 -20.57 -12.54 11.19
CA TYR A 218 -21.11 -13.74 10.53
C TYR A 218 -22.53 -13.54 9.94
N THR A 219 -23.25 -12.53 10.42
CA THR A 219 -24.59 -12.13 9.97
C THR A 219 -24.57 -11.19 8.76
N GLN A 220 -23.41 -10.90 8.18
CA GLN A 220 -23.23 -9.90 7.12
C GLN A 220 -22.45 -10.48 5.94
N CYS A 221 -22.58 -9.84 4.78
CA CYS A 221 -21.81 -10.14 3.58
C CYS A 221 -20.69 -9.09 3.44
N PRO A 222 -19.42 -9.51 3.28
CA PRO A 222 -18.34 -8.57 2.98
C PRO A 222 -18.51 -7.96 1.58
N LEU A 223 -17.89 -6.81 1.35
CA LEU A 223 -17.91 -6.12 0.06
C LEU A 223 -16.88 -6.67 -0.93
N THR A 224 -15.93 -7.43 -0.41
CA THR A 224 -14.96 -8.18 -1.18
C THR A 224 -15.11 -9.65 -0.82
N PRO A 225 -15.15 -10.56 -1.80
CA PRO A 225 -15.16 -11.98 -1.52
C PRO A 225 -13.86 -12.35 -0.80
N ALA A 226 -13.98 -12.98 0.37
CA ALA A 226 -12.85 -13.38 1.19
C ALA A 226 -13.05 -14.82 1.65
N MET A 227 -12.04 -15.65 1.39
CA MET A 227 -12.08 -17.05 1.75
C MET A 227 -11.93 -17.22 3.26
N VAL A 228 -12.74 -18.10 3.84
CA VAL A 228 -12.57 -18.54 5.22
C VAL A 228 -12.54 -20.05 5.27
N ILE A 229 -11.42 -20.59 5.71
CA ILE A 229 -11.14 -22.03 5.71
C ILE A 229 -11.31 -22.60 7.12
N PRO A 230 -12.37 -23.37 7.41
CA PRO A 230 -12.55 -23.98 8.72
C PRO A 230 -11.54 -25.09 8.94
N CYS A 231 -10.95 -25.10 10.12
CA CYS A 231 -10.02 -26.11 10.59
C CYS A 231 -10.43 -26.63 11.98
N ALA A 232 -10.21 -27.92 12.21
CA ALA A 232 -10.52 -28.48 13.52
C ALA A 232 -9.45 -28.10 14.57
N PRO A 233 -9.80 -28.03 15.87
CA PRO A 233 -8.82 -27.95 16.95
C PRO A 233 -8.00 -29.25 17.03
N TYR A 234 -6.68 -29.17 16.80
CA TYR A 234 -5.79 -30.34 16.70
C TYR A 234 -5.83 -31.24 17.95
N ASN A 235 -5.94 -30.64 19.13
CA ASN A 235 -6.00 -31.37 20.41
C ASN A 235 -7.34 -32.06 20.70
N LEU A 236 -8.38 -31.78 19.91
CA LEU A 236 -9.72 -32.37 20.08
C LEU A 236 -10.11 -33.33 18.94
N VAL A 237 -9.23 -33.51 17.95
CA VAL A 237 -9.44 -34.46 16.85
C VAL A 237 -8.53 -35.66 16.94
N ASN A 238 -8.84 -36.70 16.16
CA ASN A 238 -7.94 -37.83 16.00
C ASN A 238 -6.69 -37.40 15.22
N GLN A 239 -5.61 -37.13 15.95
CA GLN A 239 -4.32 -36.66 15.43
C GLN A 239 -3.70 -37.61 14.39
N SER A 240 -3.98 -38.91 14.44
CA SER A 240 -3.47 -39.86 13.43
C SER A 240 -3.94 -39.59 12.00
N LYS A 241 -5.00 -38.78 11.84
CA LYS A 241 -5.55 -38.40 10.52
C LYS A 241 -4.98 -37.07 10.01
N PHE A 242 -4.20 -36.35 10.82
CA PHE A 242 -3.67 -35.04 10.52
C PHE A 242 -2.15 -35.06 10.61
N CYS A 243 -1.49 -34.73 9.52
CA CYS A 243 -0.04 -34.77 9.38
C CYS A 243 0.50 -33.37 9.10
N SER A 244 1.84 -33.20 9.22
CA SER A 244 2.47 -32.01 8.65
C SER A 244 2.19 -31.97 7.14
N PRO A 245 1.91 -30.78 6.56
CA PRO A 245 1.62 -30.68 5.14
C PRO A 245 2.76 -31.21 4.29
N GLU A 246 2.41 -31.76 3.14
CA GLU A 246 3.39 -32.01 2.09
C GLU A 246 3.96 -30.66 1.60
N PRO A 247 5.29 -30.57 1.38
CA PRO A 247 5.92 -29.33 0.94
C PRO A 247 5.37 -28.85 -0.41
N GLY A 248 5.10 -27.55 -0.51
CA GLY A 248 4.76 -26.92 -1.79
C GLY A 248 5.98 -26.74 -2.71
N GLU A 249 5.74 -26.76 -4.01
CA GLU A 249 6.79 -26.59 -5.03
C GLU A 249 7.17 -25.11 -5.23
N VAL A 250 6.21 -24.19 -5.08
CA VAL A 250 6.40 -22.76 -5.37
C VAL A 250 7.35 -22.10 -4.37
N ALA A 251 7.08 -22.15 -3.06
CA ALA A 251 7.88 -21.41 -2.10
C ALA A 251 9.32 -21.93 -2.02
N SER A 252 9.52 -23.24 -2.17
CA SER A 252 10.85 -23.86 -2.15
C SER A 252 11.68 -23.51 -3.39
N ALA A 253 11.07 -23.55 -4.59
CA ALA A 253 11.71 -23.12 -5.82
C ALA A 253 11.99 -21.61 -5.82
N TRP A 254 11.03 -20.79 -5.35
CA TRP A 254 11.18 -19.35 -5.23
C TRP A 254 12.30 -18.97 -4.27
N LEU A 255 12.40 -19.63 -3.11
CA LEU A 255 13.51 -19.43 -2.17
C LEU A 255 14.86 -19.72 -2.82
N THR A 256 14.96 -20.80 -3.59
CA THR A 256 16.20 -21.21 -4.27
C THR A 256 16.59 -20.21 -5.37
N LYS A 257 15.61 -19.77 -6.17
CA LYS A 257 15.79 -18.72 -7.18
C LYS A 257 16.26 -17.41 -6.54
N TYR A 258 15.56 -16.96 -5.50
CA TYR A 258 15.89 -15.74 -4.77
C TYR A 258 17.31 -15.80 -4.19
N ALA A 259 17.71 -16.93 -3.61
CA ALA A 259 19.06 -17.14 -3.10
C ALA A 259 20.13 -17.03 -4.19
N ALA A 260 19.85 -17.54 -5.39
CA ALA A 260 20.77 -17.46 -6.53
C ALA A 260 20.92 -16.01 -7.01
N ASP A 261 19.81 -15.30 -7.20
CA ASP A 261 19.79 -13.91 -7.65
C ASP A 261 20.48 -12.98 -6.63
N HIS A 262 20.22 -13.17 -5.33
CA HIS A 262 20.87 -12.40 -4.25
C HIS A 262 22.38 -12.66 -4.14
N LYS A 263 22.84 -13.87 -4.45
CA LYS A 263 24.29 -14.17 -4.51
C LYS A 263 24.93 -13.42 -5.68
N GLN A 264 24.26 -13.37 -6.82
CA GLN A 264 24.74 -12.65 -7.99
C GLN A 264 24.84 -11.14 -7.72
N ASP A 265 23.87 -10.56 -7.02
CA ASP A 265 23.99 -9.18 -6.54
C ASP A 265 25.23 -9.00 -5.66
N LYS A 266 25.45 -9.80 -4.62
CA LYS A 266 26.64 -9.61 -3.77
C LYS A 266 27.99 -9.77 -4.52
N THR A 267 28.03 -10.42 -5.69
CA THR A 267 29.26 -10.46 -6.52
C THR A 267 29.62 -9.13 -7.17
N TRP A 268 28.68 -8.19 -7.37
CA TRP A 268 29.03 -6.85 -7.88
C TRP A 268 29.93 -6.08 -6.90
N LEU A 269 29.88 -6.40 -5.60
CA LEU A 269 30.78 -5.83 -4.59
C LEU A 269 32.25 -6.25 -4.76
N LEU A 270 32.52 -7.32 -5.52
CA LEU A 270 33.89 -7.76 -5.85
C LEU A 270 34.47 -7.02 -7.05
N VAL A 271 33.63 -6.39 -7.89
CA VAL A 271 34.06 -5.65 -9.08
C VAL A 271 34.99 -4.47 -8.73
N PRO A 272 34.69 -3.61 -7.74
CA PRO A 272 35.61 -2.55 -7.31
C PRO A 272 36.95 -3.08 -6.81
N LEU A 273 36.95 -4.22 -6.12
CA LEU A 273 38.16 -4.84 -5.58
C LEU A 273 39.06 -5.39 -6.69
N CYS A 274 38.46 -5.98 -7.73
CA CYS A 274 39.15 -6.35 -8.96
C CYS A 274 39.72 -5.12 -9.69
N ILE A 275 38.97 -4.02 -9.79
CA ILE A 275 39.46 -2.79 -10.44
C ILE A 275 40.68 -2.23 -9.69
N VAL A 276 40.62 -2.13 -8.36
CA VAL A 276 41.74 -1.62 -7.54
C VAL A 276 42.98 -2.50 -7.69
N THR A 277 42.82 -3.83 -7.71
CA THR A 277 43.95 -4.76 -7.90
C THR A 277 44.56 -4.64 -9.31
N PHE A 278 43.76 -4.50 -10.36
CA PHE A 278 44.27 -4.27 -11.72
C PHE A 278 45.00 -2.93 -11.87
N VAL A 279 44.48 -1.85 -11.29
CA VAL A 279 45.10 -0.52 -11.35
C VAL A 279 46.42 -0.50 -10.57
N THR A 280 46.48 -1.13 -9.40
CA THR A 280 47.71 -1.22 -8.62
C THR A 280 48.77 -2.07 -9.32
N PHE A 281 48.43 -3.21 -9.91
CA PHE A 281 49.37 -3.98 -10.72
C PHE A 281 49.84 -3.20 -11.96
N GLY A 282 48.93 -2.52 -12.65
CA GLY A 282 49.25 -1.70 -13.83
C GLY A 282 50.21 -0.55 -13.50
N THR A 283 49.96 0.17 -12.40
CA THR A 283 50.83 1.27 -11.95
C THR A 283 52.22 0.76 -11.53
N VAL A 284 52.31 -0.37 -10.83
CA VAL A 284 53.59 -1.00 -10.48
C VAL A 284 54.35 -1.44 -11.73
N ALA A 285 53.68 -2.05 -12.70
CA ALA A 285 54.29 -2.47 -13.96
C ALA A 285 54.83 -1.28 -14.77
N VAL A 286 54.05 -0.19 -14.89
CA VAL A 286 54.48 1.05 -15.54
C VAL A 286 55.64 1.69 -14.80
N TYR A 287 55.62 1.70 -13.46
CA TYR A 287 56.71 2.23 -12.66
C TYR A 287 58.01 1.43 -12.87
N ARG A 288 57.92 0.09 -12.87
CA ARG A 288 59.05 -0.80 -13.14
C ARG A 288 59.61 -0.62 -14.55
N TYR A 289 58.74 -0.53 -15.56
CA TYR A 289 59.14 -0.27 -16.94
C TYR A 289 59.83 1.09 -17.09
N LYS A 290 59.25 2.14 -16.51
CA LYS A 290 59.82 3.49 -16.52
C LYS A 290 61.11 3.58 -15.70
N SER A 291 61.27 2.77 -14.67
CA SER A 291 62.53 2.65 -13.92
C SER A 291 63.60 2.01 -14.80
N ALA A 292 63.30 0.88 -15.44
CA ALA A 292 64.24 0.18 -16.32
C ALA A 292 64.73 1.07 -17.48
N LEU A 293 63.83 1.84 -18.11
CA LEU A 293 64.23 2.81 -19.15
C LEU A 293 65.11 3.94 -18.60
N ARG A 294 64.87 4.40 -17.37
CA ARG A 294 65.67 5.46 -16.74
C ARG A 294 67.06 4.96 -16.36
N ASP A 295 67.16 3.71 -15.97
CA ASP A 295 68.43 3.06 -15.65
C ASP A 295 69.30 2.87 -16.91
N GLU A 296 68.68 2.57 -18.06
CA GLU A 296 69.40 2.52 -19.35
C GLU A 296 69.89 3.91 -19.78
N ALA A 297 69.02 4.93 -19.73
CA ALA A 297 69.41 6.31 -20.04
C ALA A 297 70.52 6.84 -19.11
N ARG A 298 70.50 6.48 -17.83
CA ARG A 298 71.57 6.84 -16.88
C ARG A 298 72.89 6.14 -17.23
N ARG A 299 72.85 4.88 -17.65
CA ARG A 299 74.06 4.15 -18.09
C ARG A 299 74.69 4.77 -19.33
N GLU A 300 73.89 5.19 -20.31
CA GLU A 300 74.40 5.90 -21.49
C GLU A 300 75.05 7.24 -21.11
N VAL A 301 74.44 8.00 -20.21
CA VAL A 301 75.01 9.26 -19.71
C VAL A 301 76.30 9.01 -18.92
N ASP A 302 76.35 8.00 -18.05
CA ASP A 302 77.56 7.65 -17.29
C ASP A 302 78.69 7.16 -18.21
N LEU A 303 78.37 6.41 -19.27
CA LEU A 303 79.32 6.01 -20.30
C LEU A 303 79.84 7.22 -21.09
N PHE A 304 78.95 8.12 -21.51
CA PHE A 304 79.30 9.37 -22.19
C PHE A 304 80.19 10.27 -21.32
N MET A 305 79.88 10.41 -20.04
CA MET A 305 80.66 11.21 -19.08
C MET A 305 82.03 10.57 -18.81
N ARG A 306 82.12 9.24 -18.86
CA ARG A 306 83.38 8.51 -18.68
C ARG A 306 84.28 8.57 -19.91
N GLU A 307 83.71 8.52 -21.11
CA GLU A 307 84.42 8.61 -22.39
C GLU A 307 84.91 10.05 -22.67
N ASN A 308 84.09 11.05 -22.32
CA ASN A 308 84.41 12.47 -22.51
C ASN A 308 85.05 13.15 -21.29
N ARG A 309 85.58 12.36 -20.34
CA ARG A 309 86.19 12.89 -19.10
C ARG A 309 87.31 13.92 -19.37
N HIS A 310 88.02 13.76 -20.49
CA HIS A 310 89.08 14.66 -20.94
C HIS A 310 88.60 16.04 -21.42
N LEU A 311 87.31 16.21 -21.75
CA LEU A 311 86.72 17.50 -22.12
C LEU A 311 86.36 18.37 -20.91
N PHE A 312 86.19 17.75 -19.73
CA PHE A 312 85.78 18.43 -18.50
C PHE A 312 86.91 18.64 -17.48
N ASP A 313 88.10 18.09 -17.73
CA ASP A 313 89.29 18.29 -16.87
C ASP A 313 90.05 19.61 -17.14
N ASN A 314 89.65 20.38 -18.16
CA ASN A 314 90.23 21.70 -18.43
C ASN A 314 89.23 22.78 -18.01
N GLY A 315 89.35 23.23 -16.76
CA GLY A 315 88.46 24.23 -16.15
C GLY A 315 88.27 25.47 -17.01
N ALA A 316 87.06 25.65 -17.54
CA ALA A 316 86.51 26.93 -17.98
C ALA A 316 85.02 26.78 -18.31
N VAL A 317 84.12 26.98 -17.33
CA VAL A 317 82.90 27.78 -17.52
C VAL A 317 82.46 28.32 -16.14
N GLU A 318 83.08 29.42 -15.71
CA GLU A 318 82.34 30.48 -15.03
C GLU A 318 82.12 31.59 -16.05
N ALA A 319 80.86 31.88 -16.40
CA ALA A 319 80.30 33.24 -16.41
C ALA A 319 78.94 33.30 -17.13
N PHE A 320 78.09 34.19 -16.62
CA PHE A 320 76.80 34.67 -17.14
C PHE A 320 75.58 33.75 -17.01
N LEU A 321 74.90 33.85 -15.86
CA LEU A 321 73.62 34.57 -15.75
C LEU A 321 73.22 34.75 -14.27
N VAL A 322 73.33 35.98 -13.77
CA VAL A 322 72.68 36.54 -12.57
C VAL A 322 72.14 37.90 -13.05
N PRO A 323 70.89 38.37 -12.77
CA PRO A 323 70.38 38.65 -11.41
C PRO A 323 68.83 38.45 -11.24
N LYS A 324 68.15 38.56 -10.08
CA LYS A 324 68.29 39.40 -8.87
C LYS A 324 67.66 38.70 -7.65
N ARG A 325 68.24 38.97 -6.48
CA ARG A 325 67.65 38.76 -5.15
C ARG A 325 66.46 39.71 -4.88
N LYS A 326 65.46 39.22 -4.15
CA LYS A 326 64.80 39.97 -3.06
C LYS A 326 64.53 39.02 -1.90
N GLY A 327 65.27 39.21 -0.80
CA GLY A 327 64.98 38.55 0.46
C GLY A 327 63.96 39.34 1.27
N LYS A 328 63.18 38.64 2.09
CA LYS A 328 62.88 38.99 3.48
C LYS A 328 62.08 37.85 4.11
N GLY A 329 62.53 37.40 5.27
CA GLY A 329 61.90 36.31 6.01
C GLY A 329 60.76 36.76 6.93
N ARG A 330 60.41 35.79 7.80
CA ARG A 330 59.62 35.82 9.04
C ARG A 330 58.09 35.79 8.94
N SER A 331 57.58 34.64 9.39
CA SER A 331 56.78 34.41 10.61
C SER A 331 55.48 35.19 10.82
N ARG A 332 54.45 34.39 11.13
CA ARG A 332 53.25 34.68 11.94
C ARG A 332 53.56 35.63 13.12
N SER A 333 52.72 36.64 13.33
CA SER A 333 51.69 36.69 14.39
C SER A 333 51.11 38.11 14.59
N SER A 334 49.85 38.14 15.06
CA SER A 334 49.23 39.06 16.03
C SER A 334 48.97 40.55 15.72
N HIS A 335 47.67 40.88 15.81
CA HIS A 335 47.02 41.99 16.54
C HIS A 335 47.52 43.44 16.43
N THR A 336 46.58 44.32 16.03
CA THR A 336 46.15 45.59 16.69
C THR A 336 44.98 46.14 15.84
N THR A 337 43.71 46.22 16.27
CA THR A 337 43.00 47.14 17.19
C THR A 337 42.91 48.62 16.78
N GLY A 338 41.66 49.12 16.74
CA GLY A 338 41.22 50.52 16.87
C GLY A 338 41.13 51.26 15.53
N THR A 339 40.08 51.99 15.16
CA THR A 339 38.95 52.68 15.82
C THR A 339 37.95 53.02 14.68
N GLY A 340 36.66 53.33 14.79
CA GLY A 340 35.69 53.51 15.86
C GLY A 340 34.49 54.26 15.23
N ARG A 341 33.25 53.84 15.52
CA ARG A 341 32.11 54.73 15.82
C ARG A 341 30.85 53.94 16.18
N GLN A 342 30.26 54.38 17.29
CA GLN A 342 28.98 54.03 17.93
C GLN A 342 27.79 54.44 17.01
N HIS A 343 26.52 54.04 17.12
CA HIS A 343 25.56 53.81 18.23
C HIS A 343 24.43 52.89 17.67
N ARG A 344 23.92 51.87 18.37
CA ARG A 344 22.84 51.84 19.40
C ARG A 344 21.39 51.99 18.86
N SER A 345 20.66 50.86 18.96
CA SER A 345 19.29 50.64 19.47
C SER A 345 18.02 51.21 18.81
N SER A 346 17.07 50.26 18.66
CA SER A 346 15.64 50.29 19.09
C SER A 346 14.59 51.06 18.29
N SER A 347 13.57 50.29 17.85
CA SER A 347 12.11 50.53 17.88
C SER A 347 11.56 51.95 17.73
N TYR A 348 10.53 52.13 16.89
CA TYR A 348 9.15 52.44 17.31
C TYR A 348 8.23 52.57 16.08
N SER A 349 6.98 52.22 16.35
CA SER A 349 5.75 52.19 15.57
C SER A 349 5.30 53.54 15.02
N SER A 350 4.36 53.53 14.06
CA SER A 350 3.11 54.35 13.94
C SER A 350 2.62 54.24 12.48
N SER A 351 1.55 53.50 12.18
CA SER A 351 0.13 53.87 12.22
C SER A 351 -0.26 55.01 11.26
N SER A 352 -1.10 54.68 10.27
CA SER A 352 -2.15 55.57 9.80
C SER A 352 -3.34 54.74 9.31
N SER A 353 -4.36 54.74 10.16
CA SER A 353 -5.76 54.43 9.91
C SER A 353 -6.35 55.23 8.75
N LEU A 354 -7.30 54.65 8.03
CA LEU A 354 -8.51 55.32 7.54
C LEU A 354 -9.60 54.26 7.36
N ASP A 355 -10.66 54.44 8.14
CA ASP A 355 -11.93 53.70 8.14
C ASP A 355 -12.69 53.87 6.82
N SER A 356 -13.55 52.90 6.49
CA SER A 356 -14.91 53.17 5.97
C SER A 356 -15.78 51.91 6.06
N ASP A 357 -16.96 52.15 6.63
CA ASP A 357 -18.00 51.23 7.07
C ASP A 357 -18.80 50.50 5.97
N ASP A 358 -19.46 49.45 6.46
CA ASP A 358 -20.76 48.88 6.07
C ASP A 358 -21.59 49.59 4.98
N SER A 359 -22.18 48.79 4.10
CA SER A 359 -23.65 48.60 4.13
C SER A 359 -24.16 47.57 3.12
N ALA A 360 -25.13 46.80 3.64
CA ALA A 360 -25.97 45.85 2.95
C ALA A 360 -26.72 46.45 1.75
N TYR A 361 -26.86 45.66 0.69
CA TYR A 361 -27.95 45.84 -0.26
C TYR A 361 -28.75 44.54 -0.38
N SER A 362 -29.75 44.44 0.49
CA SER A 362 -30.90 43.56 0.31
C SER A 362 -31.79 44.16 -0.77
N SER A 363 -31.79 43.57 -1.96
CA SER A 363 -32.79 43.87 -2.99
C SER A 363 -33.90 42.84 -2.93
N ARG A 364 -34.92 43.16 -2.13
CA ARG A 364 -36.22 42.52 -2.12
C ARG A 364 -36.97 42.94 -3.41
N ALA A 365 -37.04 42.05 -4.38
CA ALA A 365 -37.96 42.20 -5.51
C ALA A 365 -39.17 41.28 -5.28
N SER A 366 -40.27 41.88 -4.83
CA SER A 366 -41.59 41.26 -4.81
C SER A 366 -42.15 41.21 -6.24
N ILE A 367 -42.21 40.01 -6.83
CA ILE A 367 -43.09 39.72 -7.97
C ILE A 367 -43.86 38.44 -7.66
N ARG A 368 -45.15 38.51 -7.99
CA ARG A 368 -46.29 37.68 -7.60
C ARG A 368 -46.18 36.21 -7.99
N ASP A 369 -46.89 35.43 -7.19
CA ASP A 369 -47.26 34.02 -7.33
C ASP A 369 -47.50 33.54 -8.77
N SER A 370 -46.82 32.45 -9.11
CA SER A 370 -47.45 31.33 -9.80
C SER A 370 -46.96 30.05 -9.13
N GLU A 371 -47.75 29.53 -8.20
CA GLU A 371 -47.58 28.22 -7.58
C GLU A 371 -47.39 27.15 -8.65
N THR A 372 -46.17 26.64 -8.77
CA THR A 372 -45.91 25.28 -9.27
C THR A 372 -45.04 24.63 -8.21
N SER A 373 -45.69 23.91 -7.30
CA SER A 373 -45.06 23.08 -6.29
C SER A 373 -44.23 22.00 -6.99
N LEU A 374 -42.93 22.24 -7.17
CA LEU A 374 -41.98 21.17 -7.48
C LEU A 374 -41.74 20.42 -6.17
N SER A 375 -42.19 19.17 -6.21
CA SER A 375 -42.26 18.21 -5.12
C SER A 375 -40.95 18.09 -4.34
N TYR A 376 -41.03 18.40 -3.05
CA TYR A 376 -39.99 18.12 -2.06
C TYR A 376 -39.87 16.61 -1.76
N ASP A 377 -40.75 15.76 -2.33
CA ASP A 377 -40.80 14.32 -2.09
C ASP A 377 -39.77 13.51 -2.91
N GLU A 378 -39.26 14.02 -4.03
CA GLU A 378 -38.20 13.33 -4.81
C GLU A 378 -36.85 13.35 -4.10
N GLY A 379 -36.56 14.37 -3.29
CA GLY A 379 -35.32 14.46 -2.50
C GLY A 379 -35.24 13.41 -1.39
N ILE A 380 -36.38 13.06 -0.78
CA ILE A 380 -36.48 12.03 0.26
C ILE A 380 -36.40 10.62 -0.34
N GLN A 381 -36.97 10.40 -1.53
CA GLN A 381 -36.83 9.12 -2.23
C GLN A 381 -35.39 8.86 -2.71
N ASN A 382 -34.67 9.90 -3.15
CA ASN A 382 -33.26 9.78 -3.47
C ASN A 382 -32.42 9.50 -2.22
N ALA A 383 -32.69 10.17 -1.09
CA ALA A 383 -32.01 9.89 0.18
C ALA A 383 -32.24 8.44 0.67
N ALA A 384 -33.45 7.90 0.52
CA ALA A 384 -33.75 6.50 0.84
C ALA A 384 -33.08 5.51 -0.13
N ALA A 385 -32.93 5.88 -1.41
CA ALA A 385 -32.15 5.11 -2.38
C ALA A 385 -30.65 5.12 -2.03
N PHE A 386 -30.13 6.25 -1.51
CA PHE A 386 -28.77 6.35 -0.98
C PHE A 386 -28.59 5.55 0.32
N GLU A 387 -29.51 5.59 1.28
CA GLU A 387 -29.46 4.75 2.49
C GLU A 387 -29.54 3.26 2.14
N HIS A 388 -30.34 2.89 1.14
CA HIS A 388 -30.41 1.51 0.64
C HIS A 388 -29.11 1.12 -0.07
N PHE A 389 -28.51 2.03 -0.83
CA PHE A 389 -27.21 1.83 -1.49
C PHE A 389 -26.06 1.73 -0.48
N ASP A 390 -26.06 2.55 0.57
CA ASP A 390 -25.09 2.52 1.68
C ASP A 390 -25.21 1.26 2.54
N ALA A 391 -26.44 0.75 2.72
CA ALA A 391 -26.69 -0.54 3.36
C ALA A 391 -26.28 -1.72 2.46
N THR A 392 -26.42 -1.58 1.14
CA THR A 392 -26.03 -2.60 0.14
C THR A 392 -24.52 -2.64 -0.07
N ILE A 393 -23.85 -1.49 0.04
CA ILE A 393 -22.38 -1.35 0.03
C ILE A 393 -21.81 -1.50 1.44
N GLY A 394 -22.61 -1.80 2.47
CA GLY A 394 -22.10 -2.07 3.82
C GLY A 394 -21.11 -1.04 4.32
N LEU A 395 -21.30 0.25 4.02
CA LEU A 395 -20.50 1.35 4.60
C LEU A 395 -21.27 2.07 5.70
N SER A 396 -22.57 1.76 5.87
CA SER A 396 -23.42 2.37 6.88
C SER A 396 -23.24 1.77 8.27
N ALA A 397 -23.41 2.62 9.28
CA ALA A 397 -23.39 2.24 10.69
C ALA A 397 -24.40 1.13 11.06
N SER A 398 -25.52 1.02 10.34
CA SER A 398 -26.54 -0.01 10.61
C SER A 398 -26.15 -1.39 10.07
N ALA A 399 -25.29 -1.46 9.06
CA ALA A 399 -24.80 -2.71 8.52
C ALA A 399 -23.94 -3.47 9.53
N PHE A 400 -23.35 -2.80 10.52
CA PHE A 400 -22.34 -3.36 11.44
C PHE A 400 -22.77 -3.49 12.90
N ASP A 401 -24.03 -3.20 13.25
CA ASP A 401 -24.51 -3.37 14.63
C ASP A 401 -24.64 -4.87 14.98
N PRO A 402 -23.79 -5.43 15.86
CA PRO A 402 -23.87 -6.83 16.27
C PRO A 402 -25.16 -7.16 17.05
N LEU A 403 -25.92 -6.15 17.49
CA LEU A 403 -27.20 -6.30 18.20
C LEU A 403 -28.42 -6.18 17.29
N ALA A 404 -28.26 -5.75 16.03
CA ALA A 404 -29.37 -5.63 15.08
C ALA A 404 -29.86 -6.99 14.52
N SER A 405 -29.10 -8.07 14.76
CA SER A 405 -29.49 -9.44 14.43
C SER A 405 -30.24 -10.09 15.60
N ASN A 406 -31.55 -10.32 15.43
CA ASN A 406 -32.39 -11.05 16.39
C ASN A 406 -32.02 -12.55 16.57
N THR A 407 -30.98 -13.04 15.91
CA THR A 407 -30.48 -14.42 16.02
C THR A 407 -29.18 -14.45 16.83
N ARG A 408 -29.31 -14.80 18.12
CA ARG A 408 -28.22 -14.85 19.11
C ARG A 408 -27.44 -16.18 19.00
N MET A 409 -26.16 -16.12 18.60
CA MET A 409 -25.15 -17.06 19.08
C MET A 409 -24.37 -16.33 20.18
N ASN A 410 -24.45 -16.81 21.42
CA ASN A 410 -23.73 -16.21 22.53
C ASN A 410 -22.29 -16.74 22.54
N PRO A 411 -21.27 -15.86 22.38
CA PRO A 411 -19.89 -16.27 22.53
C PRO A 411 -19.65 -16.78 23.96
N LEU A 412 -18.77 -17.78 24.10
CA LEU A 412 -18.36 -18.27 25.41
C LEU A 412 -17.46 -17.22 26.06
N GLN A 413 -17.97 -16.51 27.07
CA GLN A 413 -17.19 -15.60 27.90
C GLN A 413 -16.17 -16.40 28.73
N SER A 414 -14.94 -15.89 28.84
CA SER A 414 -13.92 -16.42 29.74
C SER A 414 -14.32 -16.08 31.18
N ASP A 415 -14.23 -17.03 32.11
CA ASP A 415 -14.64 -16.95 33.53
C ASP A 415 -13.85 -15.92 34.35
N THR A 416 -13.90 -14.65 33.98
CA THR A 416 -13.40 -13.55 34.81
C THR A 416 -14.23 -12.30 34.55
N GLU A 417 -15.52 -12.34 34.84
CA GLU A 417 -16.28 -11.17 35.26
C GLU A 417 -17.60 -11.60 35.93
N THR A 418 -17.89 -10.95 37.05
CA THR A 418 -19.04 -11.17 37.95
C THR A 418 -20.39 -11.04 37.24
N PRO A 419 -21.43 -11.79 37.67
CA PRO A 419 -22.66 -11.94 36.91
C PRO A 419 -23.47 -10.63 36.86
N LEU A 420 -23.60 -10.07 35.66
CA LEU A 420 -24.58 -9.03 35.36
C LEU A 420 -25.94 -9.70 35.17
N GLN A 421 -26.85 -9.39 36.09
CA GLN A 421 -28.27 -9.68 35.97
C GLN A 421 -28.84 -9.07 34.70
N ASP A 422 -29.81 -9.79 34.11
CA ASP A 422 -30.70 -9.31 33.07
C ASP A 422 -31.22 -7.91 33.39
N VAL A 423 -30.79 -6.91 32.62
CA VAL A 423 -31.43 -5.60 32.58
C VAL A 423 -31.95 -5.40 31.16
N GLU A 424 -33.28 -5.51 31.05
CA GLU A 424 -34.04 -4.96 29.94
C GLU A 424 -33.56 -3.54 29.61
N SER A 425 -33.43 -3.27 28.31
CA SER A 425 -33.24 -1.98 27.67
C SER A 425 -33.60 -0.76 28.52
N LYS A 426 -32.60 -0.03 29.03
CA LYS A 426 -32.69 1.40 29.35
C LYS A 426 -31.31 2.04 29.55
N ASP A 427 -31.11 3.14 28.83
CA ASP A 427 -30.00 4.11 28.90
C ASP A 427 -28.57 3.60 28.60
N SER A 428 -28.22 3.58 27.31
CA SER A 428 -26.82 3.75 26.90
C SER A 428 -26.39 5.19 27.22
N THR A 429 -25.34 5.36 28.01
CA THR A 429 -24.77 6.69 28.28
C THR A 429 -24.30 7.36 26.97
N PRO A 430 -24.35 8.69 26.85
CA PRO A 430 -23.93 9.40 25.62
C PRO A 430 -22.49 9.09 25.18
N ASP A 431 -21.63 8.79 26.14
CA ASP A 431 -20.22 8.46 25.90
C ASP A 431 -20.05 7.08 25.25
N ASP A 432 -20.86 6.08 25.64
CA ASP A 432 -20.81 4.73 25.05
C ASP A 432 -21.36 4.72 23.61
N ALA A 433 -22.42 5.48 23.35
CA ALA A 433 -22.96 5.66 21.99
C ALA A 433 -21.97 6.39 21.07
N THR A 434 -21.19 7.34 21.60
CA THR A 434 -20.17 8.07 20.83
C THR A 434 -18.95 7.19 20.56
N ALA A 435 -18.51 6.40 21.54
CA ALA A 435 -17.42 5.43 21.36
C ALA A 435 -17.74 4.40 20.28
N ARG A 436 -18.96 3.83 20.29
CA ARG A 436 -19.42 2.88 19.27
C ARG A 436 -19.45 3.50 17.86
N LYS A 437 -19.94 4.73 17.72
CA LYS A 437 -19.92 5.45 16.43
C LYS A 437 -18.50 5.65 15.91
N ASN A 438 -17.56 6.04 16.77
CA ASN A 438 -16.16 6.22 16.39
C ASN A 438 -15.50 4.90 15.96
N GLU A 439 -15.74 3.82 16.69
CA GLU A 439 -15.23 2.48 16.35
C GLU A 439 -15.73 2.03 14.97
N MET A 440 -17.00 2.26 14.70
CA MET A 440 -17.66 1.89 13.45
C MET A 440 -17.10 2.67 12.25
N ALA A 441 -16.88 3.98 12.38
CA ALA A 441 -16.29 4.78 11.31
C ALA A 441 -14.83 4.39 11.01
N ILE A 442 -14.05 4.05 12.05
CA ILE A 442 -12.68 3.50 11.87
C ILE A 442 -12.76 2.19 11.08
N ARG A 443 -13.76 1.34 11.35
CA ARG A 443 -13.97 0.08 10.63
C ARG A 443 -14.38 0.30 9.17
N SER A 444 -15.32 1.21 8.91
CA SER A 444 -15.75 1.55 7.53
C SER A 444 -14.60 2.07 6.69
N PHE A 445 -13.72 2.91 7.26
CA PHE A 445 -12.54 3.39 6.55
C PHE A 445 -11.51 2.29 6.30
N ARG A 446 -11.28 1.38 7.24
CA ARG A 446 -10.39 0.23 7.00
C ARG A 446 -10.91 -0.67 5.89
N LEU A 447 -12.23 -0.87 5.81
CA LEU A 447 -12.85 -1.57 4.69
C LEU A 447 -12.61 -0.83 3.37
N PHE A 448 -12.79 0.49 3.37
CA PHE A 448 -12.45 1.34 2.22
C PHE A 448 -10.98 1.20 1.80
N GLU A 449 -10.04 1.22 2.76
CA GLU A 449 -8.61 1.00 2.51
C GLU A 449 -8.31 -0.40 1.97
N SER A 450 -9.04 -1.42 2.42
CA SER A 450 -8.86 -2.80 1.94
C SER A 450 -9.40 -3.02 0.53
N HIS A 451 -10.30 -2.14 0.05
CA HIS A 451 -11.03 -2.36 -1.19
C HIS A 451 -10.13 -2.23 -2.43
N ARG A 452 -10.09 -3.26 -3.26
CA ARG A 452 -9.30 -3.38 -4.51
C ARG A 452 -9.29 -2.12 -5.38
N LYS A 453 -10.48 -1.67 -5.83
CA LYS A 453 -10.61 -0.52 -6.74
C LYS A 453 -10.04 0.76 -6.11
N ILE A 454 -10.14 0.88 -4.79
CA ILE A 454 -9.66 2.02 -4.02
C ILE A 454 -8.13 1.94 -3.86
N ARG A 455 -7.60 0.76 -3.50
CA ARG A 455 -6.14 0.53 -3.40
C ARG A 455 -5.41 0.79 -4.70
N ARG A 456 -5.95 0.37 -5.85
CA ARG A 456 -5.33 0.60 -7.16
C ARG A 456 -5.33 2.08 -7.58
N LEU A 457 -6.27 2.86 -7.05
CA LEU A 457 -6.38 4.30 -7.29
C LEU A 457 -5.55 5.12 -6.30
N ARG A 458 -4.83 4.47 -5.39
CA ARG A 458 -4.05 5.12 -4.34
C ARG A 458 -2.93 5.97 -4.92
N ILE A 459 -2.97 7.27 -4.63
CA ILE A 459 -1.89 8.22 -4.91
C ILE A 459 -1.25 8.65 -3.58
N PRO A 460 0.09 8.52 -3.42
CA PRO A 460 0.79 9.10 -2.29
C PRO A 460 0.57 10.62 -2.21
N MET A 461 0.21 11.13 -1.03
CA MET A 461 -0.11 12.56 -0.86
C MET A 461 1.05 13.49 -1.28
N GLY A 462 2.30 13.02 -1.18
CA GLY A 462 3.49 13.78 -1.60
C GLY A 462 3.62 13.98 -3.11
N GLU A 463 2.86 13.26 -3.94
CA GLU A 463 2.82 13.44 -5.40
C GLU A 463 1.84 14.52 -5.86
N LEU A 464 0.98 15.03 -4.95
CA LEU A 464 -0.02 16.05 -5.25
C LEU A 464 0.49 17.44 -4.88
N GLN A 465 0.56 18.33 -5.87
CA GLN A 465 0.93 19.73 -5.66
C GLN A 465 -0.30 20.63 -5.75
N LEU A 466 -0.83 21.10 -4.61
CA LEU A 466 -1.93 22.07 -4.58
C LEU A 466 -1.51 23.39 -5.24
N LEU A 467 -2.40 23.95 -6.06
CA LEU A 467 -2.19 25.24 -6.73
C LEU A 467 -3.11 26.33 -6.17
N ARG A 468 -4.42 26.24 -6.40
CA ARG A 468 -5.40 27.28 -5.99
C ARG A 468 -6.79 26.69 -5.73
N PRO A 469 -7.61 27.31 -4.87
CA PRO A 469 -9.00 26.88 -4.71
C PRO A 469 -9.80 27.19 -5.99
N LEU A 470 -10.67 26.26 -6.37
CA LEU A 470 -11.61 26.40 -7.48
C LEU A 470 -13.01 26.73 -6.97
N SER A 471 -13.47 26.01 -5.95
CA SER A 471 -14.80 26.18 -5.36
C SER A 471 -14.82 25.74 -3.90
N ARG A 472 -15.75 26.31 -3.13
CA ARG A 472 -16.06 25.89 -1.75
C ARG A 472 -17.57 25.79 -1.61
N GLY A 473 -18.06 24.56 -1.41
CA GLY A 473 -19.46 24.25 -1.15
C GLY A 473 -19.75 24.12 0.36
N THR A 474 -20.95 23.65 0.67
CA THR A 474 -21.41 23.40 2.05
C THR A 474 -20.80 22.13 2.66
N THR A 475 -20.50 21.13 1.82
CA THR A 475 -19.98 19.81 2.21
C THR A 475 -18.49 19.68 1.91
N GLY A 476 -18.07 20.09 0.72
CA GLY A 476 -16.69 19.94 0.25
C GLY A 476 -16.10 21.20 -0.37
N GLU A 477 -14.79 21.14 -0.59
CA GLU A 477 -14.02 22.14 -1.32
C GLU A 477 -13.25 21.47 -2.46
N ILE A 478 -13.06 22.22 -3.54
CA ILE A 478 -12.39 21.77 -4.76
C ILE A 478 -11.17 22.64 -5.00
N TRP A 479 -10.02 22.01 -5.18
CA TRP A 479 -8.75 22.65 -5.46
C TRP A 479 -8.19 22.24 -6.82
N LEU A 480 -7.58 23.18 -7.53
CA LEU A 480 -6.72 22.85 -8.66
C LEU A 480 -5.37 22.37 -8.13
N ALA A 481 -4.85 21.28 -8.66
CA ALA A 481 -3.55 20.73 -8.30
C ALA A 481 -2.82 20.15 -9.53
N LEU A 482 -1.55 19.78 -9.33
CA LEU A 482 -0.77 19.01 -10.29
C LEU A 482 -0.48 17.61 -9.74
N HIS A 483 -0.62 16.60 -10.59
CA HIS A 483 -0.13 15.24 -10.37
C HIS A 483 0.64 14.81 -11.61
N SER A 484 1.92 14.45 -11.47
CA SER A 484 2.79 14.08 -12.60
C SER A 484 2.75 15.08 -13.77
N ASN A 485 2.82 16.39 -13.48
CA ASN A 485 2.69 17.51 -14.43
C ASN A 485 1.33 17.63 -15.16
N THR A 486 0.31 16.88 -14.75
CA THR A 486 -1.05 16.96 -15.28
C THR A 486 -1.93 17.75 -14.30
N GLN A 487 -2.77 18.65 -14.81
CA GLN A 487 -3.74 19.36 -13.97
C GLN A 487 -4.88 18.44 -13.55
N VAL A 488 -5.18 18.45 -12.25
CA VAL A 488 -6.23 17.64 -11.64
C VAL A 488 -7.07 18.48 -10.69
N ALA A 489 -8.31 18.08 -10.47
CA ALA A 489 -9.19 18.65 -9.46
C ALA A 489 -9.16 17.78 -8.20
N LEU A 490 -8.86 18.37 -7.05
CA LEU A 490 -8.88 17.70 -5.75
C LEU A 490 -10.16 18.08 -5.02
N LYS A 491 -11.04 17.10 -4.79
CA LYS A 491 -12.23 17.26 -3.96
C LYS A 491 -11.95 16.69 -2.58
N GLN A 492 -12.25 17.45 -1.54
CA GLN A 492 -12.11 17.03 -0.14
C GLN A 492 -13.20 17.68 0.73
N LEU A 493 -13.51 17.09 1.87
CA LEU A 493 -14.44 17.70 2.82
C LEU A 493 -13.86 19.01 3.38
N VAL A 494 -14.73 19.99 3.66
CA VAL A 494 -14.33 21.21 4.35
C VAL A 494 -13.81 20.89 5.76
N PRO A 495 -12.83 21.62 6.31
CA PRO A 495 -12.20 21.30 7.59
C PRO A 495 -13.17 21.06 8.75
N GLU A 496 -14.29 21.79 8.76
CA GLU A 496 -15.33 21.71 9.79
C GLU A 496 -16.11 20.39 9.76
N LYS A 497 -16.17 19.74 8.59
CA LYS A 497 -16.93 18.50 8.35
C LYS A 497 -16.08 17.23 8.37
N ARG A 498 -14.75 17.34 8.27
CA ARG A 498 -13.82 16.18 8.29
C ARG A 498 -13.93 15.31 9.56
N ARG A 499 -14.48 15.85 10.64
CA ARG A 499 -14.69 15.14 11.92
C ARG A 499 -16.11 14.62 12.11
N LEU A 500 -17.02 14.93 11.19
CA LEU A 500 -18.39 14.44 11.24
C LEU A 500 -18.44 13.10 10.50
N LEU A 501 -18.58 12.02 11.27
CA LEU A 501 -18.51 10.65 10.74
C LEU A 501 -19.48 10.41 9.58
N HIS A 502 -20.71 10.90 9.70
CA HIS A 502 -21.72 10.76 8.64
C HIS A 502 -21.28 11.45 7.33
N GLU A 503 -20.68 12.63 7.39
CA GLU A 503 -20.20 13.33 6.19
C GLU A 503 -19.01 12.59 5.56
N MET A 504 -18.14 12.01 6.40
CA MET A 504 -17.03 11.18 5.95
C MET A 504 -17.50 9.88 5.30
N GLU A 505 -18.47 9.18 5.89
CA GLU A 505 -19.08 7.97 5.31
C GLU A 505 -19.69 8.26 3.94
N MET A 506 -20.49 9.32 3.82
CA MET A 506 -21.06 9.78 2.55
C MET A 506 -19.98 10.10 1.51
N PHE A 507 -18.87 10.71 1.94
CA PHE A 507 -17.76 11.03 1.03
C PHE A 507 -17.01 9.77 0.56
N LEU A 508 -16.78 8.79 1.44
CA LEU A 508 -16.18 7.50 1.06
C LEU A 508 -17.08 6.72 0.10
N ALA A 509 -18.40 6.74 0.33
CA ALA A 509 -19.39 6.15 -0.57
C ALA A 509 -19.39 6.84 -1.95
N GLU A 510 -19.27 8.17 -1.99
CA GLU A 510 -19.12 8.94 -3.23
C GLU A 510 -17.87 8.51 -4.01
N ILE A 511 -16.72 8.40 -3.33
CA ILE A 511 -15.47 7.93 -3.95
C ILE A 511 -15.64 6.51 -4.50
N TYR A 512 -16.28 5.63 -3.73
CA TYR A 512 -16.53 4.26 -4.14
C TYR A 512 -17.41 4.16 -5.38
N LEU A 513 -18.46 4.98 -5.47
CA LEU A 513 -19.31 5.07 -6.64
C LEU A 513 -18.52 5.55 -7.86
N MET A 514 -17.79 6.66 -7.71
CA MET A 514 -16.97 7.24 -8.77
C MET A 514 -15.91 6.26 -9.30
N ALA A 515 -15.34 5.42 -8.44
CA ALA A 515 -14.37 4.38 -8.82
C ALA A 515 -14.96 3.30 -9.74
N GLN A 516 -16.30 3.21 -9.85
CA GLN A 516 -16.99 2.25 -10.70
C GLN A 516 -17.45 2.87 -12.04
N LEU A 517 -17.47 4.20 -12.15
CA LEU A 517 -18.00 4.90 -13.31
C LEU A 517 -16.89 5.19 -14.32
N LYS A 518 -17.11 4.80 -15.59
CA LYS A 518 -16.25 5.16 -16.72
C LYS A 518 -17.12 5.51 -17.92
N HIS A 519 -17.21 6.81 -18.23
CA HIS A 519 -18.01 7.30 -19.35
C HIS A 519 -17.46 8.66 -19.85
N PRO A 520 -17.43 8.94 -21.16
CA PRO A 520 -16.87 10.18 -21.72
C PRO A 520 -17.59 11.49 -21.31
N HIS A 521 -18.71 11.39 -20.60
CA HIS A 521 -19.51 12.54 -20.13
C HIS A 521 -19.71 12.54 -18.61
N ILE A 522 -18.93 11.73 -17.89
CA ILE A 522 -18.89 11.72 -16.42
C ILE A 522 -17.44 12.03 -16.05
N VAL A 523 -17.25 12.97 -15.12
CA VAL A 523 -15.92 13.35 -14.64
C VAL A 523 -15.19 12.11 -14.13
N ALA A 524 -14.04 11.81 -14.71
CA ALA A 524 -13.26 10.64 -14.36
C ALA A 524 -12.59 10.79 -12.98
N LEU A 525 -12.61 9.69 -12.21
CA LEU A 525 -11.78 9.53 -11.03
C LEU A 525 -10.39 9.05 -11.44
N ASN A 526 -9.38 9.89 -11.25
CA ASN A 526 -7.99 9.58 -11.58
C ASN A 526 -7.26 8.92 -10.42
N GLY A 527 -7.65 9.20 -9.18
CA GLY A 527 -7.06 8.58 -8.01
C GLY A 527 -7.64 9.07 -6.69
N ILE A 528 -7.07 8.57 -5.59
CA ILE A 528 -7.51 8.85 -4.22
C ILE A 528 -6.27 8.97 -3.34
N ALA A 529 -6.16 10.06 -2.59
CA ALA A 529 -5.08 10.31 -1.64
C ALA A 529 -5.64 10.47 -0.22
N TRP A 530 -4.84 10.14 0.78
CA TRP A 530 -5.17 10.13 2.21
C TRP A 530 -3.89 9.99 3.03
N ASN A 531 -3.89 10.43 4.27
CA ASN A 531 -2.84 10.10 5.25
C ASN A 531 -3.46 9.66 6.58
N THR A 532 -4.63 10.23 6.88
CA THR A 532 -5.53 9.86 7.97
C THR A 532 -6.96 9.83 7.43
N LEU A 533 -7.87 9.24 8.22
CA LEU A 533 -9.33 9.31 8.02
C LEU A 533 -9.84 10.72 7.73
N GLU A 534 -9.33 11.72 8.45
CA GLU A 534 -9.79 13.12 8.35
C GLU A 534 -9.30 13.81 7.05
N HIS A 535 -8.41 13.18 6.28
CA HIS A 535 -7.67 13.83 5.20
C HIS A 535 -7.73 13.01 3.90
N VAL A 536 -8.90 12.45 3.60
CA VAL A 536 -9.18 11.80 2.32
C VAL A 536 -9.42 12.86 1.24
N VAL A 537 -8.83 12.64 0.07
CA VAL A 537 -8.87 13.51 -1.09
C VAL A 537 -9.19 12.66 -2.31
N MET A 538 -10.22 13.06 -3.03
CA MET A 538 -10.60 12.49 -4.32
C MET A 538 -9.88 13.28 -5.43
N VAL A 539 -9.16 12.58 -6.31
CA VAL A 539 -8.40 13.17 -7.43
C VAL A 539 -9.16 12.92 -8.72
N GLN A 540 -9.69 13.98 -9.31
CA GLN A 540 -10.53 13.95 -10.51
C GLN A 540 -9.84 14.65 -11.69
N GLU A 541 -10.29 14.36 -12.91
CA GLU A 541 -9.89 15.15 -14.07
C GLU A 541 -10.30 16.62 -13.91
N TYR A 542 -9.48 17.53 -14.43
CA TYR A 542 -9.75 18.96 -14.38
C TYR A 542 -10.52 19.44 -15.61
N MET A 543 -11.66 20.10 -15.37
CA MET A 543 -12.50 20.67 -16.42
C MET A 543 -12.23 22.17 -16.60
N GLU A 544 -11.41 22.52 -17.59
CA GLU A 544 -11.00 23.92 -17.84
C GLU A 544 -12.16 24.85 -18.20
N GLY A 545 -13.22 24.33 -18.82
CA GLY A 545 -14.38 25.10 -19.31
C GLY A 545 -15.29 25.65 -18.20
N GLY A 546 -15.09 25.27 -16.95
CA GLY A 546 -15.95 25.66 -15.83
C GLY A 546 -17.33 24.99 -15.87
N ASP A 547 -18.23 25.45 -14.99
CA ASP A 547 -19.59 24.92 -14.90
C ASP A 547 -20.55 25.57 -15.91
N LEU A 548 -21.58 24.81 -16.31
CA LEU A 548 -22.56 25.24 -17.29
C LEU A 548 -23.36 26.46 -16.81
N GLN A 549 -23.63 26.57 -15.51
CA GLN A 549 -24.37 27.69 -14.95
C GLN A 549 -23.60 29.00 -15.16
N HIS A 550 -22.29 29.00 -14.92
CA HIS A 550 -21.41 30.13 -15.16
C HIS A 550 -21.35 30.47 -16.65
N PHE A 551 -21.22 29.46 -17.52
CA PHE A 551 -21.23 29.65 -18.97
C PHE A 551 -22.53 30.31 -19.46
N LEU A 552 -23.69 29.81 -19.00
CA LEU A 552 -25.00 30.36 -19.35
C LEU A 552 -25.21 31.77 -18.79
N ALA A 553 -24.71 32.06 -17.60
CA ALA A 553 -24.76 33.40 -17.02
C ALA A 553 -23.94 34.39 -17.85
N GLN A 554 -22.73 34.03 -18.29
CA GLN A 554 -21.91 34.86 -19.17
C GLN A 554 -22.57 35.09 -20.54
N GLN A 555 -23.17 34.06 -21.14
CA GLN A 555 -23.90 34.16 -22.41
C GLN A 555 -25.08 35.14 -22.33
N ARG A 556 -25.84 35.10 -21.22
CA ARG A 556 -26.96 36.04 -21.00
C ARG A 556 -26.47 37.49 -20.93
N VAL A 557 -25.35 37.73 -20.26
CA VAL A 557 -24.73 39.08 -20.17
C VAL A 557 -24.27 39.56 -21.54
N ASN A 558 -23.60 38.71 -22.32
CA ASN A 558 -23.10 39.06 -23.65
C ASN A 558 -24.23 39.38 -24.65
N ASN A 559 -25.36 38.67 -24.57
CA ASN A 559 -26.52 38.90 -25.44
C ASN A 559 -27.34 40.16 -25.08
N THR A 560 -27.10 40.76 -23.91
CA THR A 560 -27.81 41.99 -23.46
C THR A 560 -27.06 43.29 -23.75
N THR A 561 -25.86 43.24 -24.33
CA THR A 561 -25.12 44.43 -24.79
C THR A 561 -25.45 44.76 -26.25
N PRO A 562 -26.14 45.88 -26.55
CA PRO A 562 -26.33 46.31 -27.93
C PRO A 562 -25.05 47.01 -28.42
N THR A 563 -24.19 46.31 -29.14
CA THR A 563 -23.10 46.93 -29.92
C THR A 563 -23.48 47.03 -31.40
N ALA A 564 -23.40 48.27 -31.91
CA ALA A 564 -23.60 48.68 -33.30
C ALA A 564 -22.66 47.96 -34.30
N PRO A 565 -22.94 48.01 -35.62
CA PRO A 565 -22.35 47.07 -36.58
C PRO A 565 -20.96 47.50 -37.01
N ILE A 566 -19.95 46.64 -36.84
CA ILE A 566 -18.64 46.77 -37.50
C ILE A 566 -18.12 45.41 -37.98
N SER A 567 -18.00 45.34 -39.31
CA SER A 567 -17.15 44.55 -40.23
C SER A 567 -16.80 43.07 -40.00
N SER A 568 -16.89 42.34 -41.11
CA SER A 568 -16.78 40.91 -41.40
C SER A 568 -15.37 40.28 -41.29
N GLU A 569 -14.60 40.51 -40.22
CA GLU A 569 -13.24 39.90 -40.10
C GLU A 569 -12.94 39.16 -38.78
N ALA A 570 -13.95 38.87 -37.95
CA ALA A 570 -13.77 38.08 -36.70
C ALA A 570 -14.45 36.69 -36.74
N LEU A 571 -14.47 36.03 -37.90
CA LEU A 571 -15.12 34.71 -38.11
C LEU A 571 -14.11 33.56 -38.31
N SER A 572 -12.94 33.63 -37.70
CA SER A 572 -11.98 32.51 -37.69
C SER A 572 -11.57 32.22 -36.26
N GLY A 573 -12.21 31.22 -35.64
CA GLY A 573 -11.85 30.79 -34.29
C GLY A 573 -12.91 30.06 -33.48
N VAL A 574 -14.12 29.82 -34.00
CA VAL A 574 -15.13 29.01 -33.29
C VAL A 574 -15.38 27.73 -34.07
N HIS A 575 -14.48 26.76 -33.89
CA HIS A 575 -14.79 25.37 -34.21
C HIS A 575 -15.69 24.83 -33.10
N ILE A 576 -16.99 24.83 -33.39
CA ILE A 576 -18.02 24.10 -32.65
C ILE A 576 -17.80 22.62 -32.95
N GLY A 577 -16.93 21.97 -32.18
CA GLY A 577 -16.93 20.52 -32.02
C GLY A 577 -18.01 20.17 -31.02
N GLY A 578 -19.12 19.62 -31.49
CA GLY A 578 -20.30 19.35 -30.67
C GLY A 578 -20.01 18.41 -29.51
N THR A 579 -20.20 18.89 -28.28
CA THR A 579 -20.74 18.10 -27.17
C THR A 579 -21.29 19.11 -26.14
N LEU A 580 -22.61 19.12 -25.96
CA LEU A 580 -23.24 19.82 -24.85
C LEU A 580 -22.80 19.13 -23.56
N TRP A 581 -22.03 19.84 -22.73
CA TRP A 581 -21.61 19.41 -21.40
C TRP A 581 -22.83 19.42 -20.48
N TYR A 582 -23.54 18.29 -20.41
CA TYR A 582 -24.57 18.10 -19.40
C TYR A 582 -23.89 17.88 -18.06
N GLN A 583 -23.90 18.93 -17.25
CA GLN A 583 -23.56 18.85 -15.84
C GLN A 583 -24.75 18.27 -15.06
N TRP A 584 -24.66 16.98 -14.78
CA TRP A 584 -25.22 16.27 -13.62
C TRP A 584 -24.12 15.23 -13.30
N VAL A 585 -23.57 15.11 -12.10
CA VAL A 585 -24.23 14.78 -10.83
C VAL A 585 -23.36 15.27 -9.63
N PHE A 586 -24.03 15.53 -8.50
CA PHE A 586 -23.51 15.71 -7.13
C PHE A 586 -22.96 17.08 -6.72
N LEU A 587 -23.89 17.98 -6.38
CA LEU A 587 -23.71 19.01 -5.34
C LEU A 587 -24.73 18.78 -4.22
#